data_AF-T1AE97-F1
#
_entry.id   AF-T1AE97-F1
#
_cell.length_a   1.000
_cell.length_b   1.000
_cell.length_c   1.000
_cell.angle_alpha   90.00
_cell.angle_beta   90.00
_cell.angle_gamma   90.00
#
_symmetry.space_group_name_H-M   'P 1'
#
loop_
_entity.id
_entity.type
_entity.pdbx_description
1 polymer ?
#
loop_
_entity_poly.entity_id
_entity_poly.type
_entity_poly.pdbx_seq_one_letter_code
_entity_poly.pdbx_strand_id
1 'polypeptide(L)'
;MKDAERVLRFFAFSDTQIQNYKPKIRTFLNEYMENNKDLTVERLTEKESLFKKCVELCSVVFGKELTGRKWIKDEGNEPNGTASSTFNEGIFDAQMVGFIDYEKRDIIPLSQMVRDAYIDLSASEAFSETTMTD
;
A
#
# COMPACT_ATOMS: atom_id res chain seq x y z
N MET A 1 17.03 -0.62 -7.55
CA MET A 1 15.77 -0.97 -8.26
C MET A 1 14.62 -1.05 -7.25
N LYS A 2 14.14 0.09 -6.73
CA LYS A 2 13.08 0.09 -5.69
C LYS A 2 11.71 -0.30 -6.25
N ASP A 3 11.44 0.05 -7.50
CA ASP A 3 10.12 -0.24 -8.09
C ASP A 3 9.90 -1.74 -8.30
N ALA A 4 10.92 -2.48 -8.72
CA ALA A 4 10.85 -3.93 -8.84
C ALA A 4 10.64 -4.60 -7.47
N GLU A 5 11.28 -4.09 -6.41
CA GLU A 5 11.06 -4.55 -5.04
C GLU A 5 9.61 -4.32 -4.60
N ARG A 6 9.02 -3.15 -4.87
CA ARG A 6 7.63 -2.85 -4.53
C ARG A 6 6.63 -3.77 -5.23
N VAL A 7 6.85 -4.05 -6.51
CA VAL A 7 6.04 -5.02 -7.25
C VAL A 7 6.14 -6.41 -6.60
N LEU A 8 7.35 -6.83 -6.22
CA LEU A 8 7.57 -8.11 -5.56
C LEU A 8 6.92 -8.15 -4.16
N ARG A 9 7.04 -7.08 -3.37
CA ARG A 9 6.39 -6.93 -2.06
C ARG A 9 4.89 -7.06 -2.17
N PHE A 10 4.28 -6.35 -3.12
CA PHE A 10 2.85 -6.44 -3.37
C PHE A 10 2.42 -7.89 -3.58
N PHE A 11 3.08 -8.61 -4.47
CA PHE A 11 2.71 -9.99 -4.76
C PHE A 11 2.97 -10.96 -3.61
N ALA A 12 4.08 -10.77 -2.89
CA ALA A 12 4.37 -11.56 -1.71
C ALA A 12 3.27 -11.38 -0.65
N PHE A 13 2.85 -10.15 -0.37
CA PHE A 13 1.78 -9.87 0.59
C PHE A 13 0.39 -10.26 0.09
N SER A 14 0.10 -10.15 -1.22
CA SER A 14 -1.19 -10.55 -1.79
C SER A 14 -1.44 -12.05 -1.67
N ASP A 15 -0.40 -12.84 -1.91
CA ASP A 15 -0.51 -14.30 -1.97
C ASP A 15 -0.39 -14.95 -0.60
N THR A 16 0.47 -14.42 0.26
CA THR A 16 0.72 -15.01 1.58
C THR A 16 -0.19 -14.43 2.66
N GLN A 17 -0.87 -13.31 2.39
CA GLN A 17 -1.57 -12.47 3.36
C GLN A 17 -0.63 -11.83 4.39
N ILE A 18 -0.84 -10.54 4.70
CA ILE A 18 0.07 -9.76 5.55
C ILE A 18 0.27 -10.36 6.95
N GLN A 19 -0.75 -11.02 7.52
CA GLN A 19 -0.65 -11.70 8.83
C GLN A 19 0.38 -12.84 8.88
N ASN A 20 0.75 -13.41 7.74
CA ASN A 20 1.72 -14.50 7.69
C ASN A 20 3.15 -14.00 7.48
N TYR A 21 3.35 -12.69 7.33
CA TYR A 21 4.66 -12.09 7.23
C TYR A 21 5.45 -12.25 8.53
N LYS A 22 6.66 -12.78 8.41
CA LYS A 22 7.64 -12.84 9.49
C LYS A 22 8.89 -12.06 9.06
N PRO A 23 9.35 -11.08 9.87
CA PRO A 23 10.62 -10.42 9.62
C PRO A 23 11.75 -11.45 9.43
N LYS A 24 12.66 -11.27 8.46
CA LYS A 24 13.00 -10.05 7.71
C LYS A 24 12.43 -10.04 6.29
N ILE A 25 12.06 -8.84 5.80
CA ILE A 25 11.49 -8.63 4.45
C ILE A 25 12.31 -9.31 3.34
N ARG A 26 13.64 -9.23 3.39
CA ARG A 26 14.51 -9.87 2.39
C ARG A 26 14.31 -11.38 2.30
N THR A 27 14.22 -12.06 3.45
CA THR A 27 14.03 -13.51 3.49
C THR A 27 12.65 -13.86 2.94
N PHE A 28 11.62 -13.14 3.38
CA PHE A 28 10.26 -13.31 2.89
C PHE A 28 10.13 -13.15 1.37
N LEU A 29 10.74 -12.11 0.80
CA LEU A 29 10.72 -11.89 -0.65
C LEU A 29 11.52 -12.96 -1.41
N ASN A 30 12.66 -13.40 -0.88
CA ASN A 30 13.45 -14.47 -1.49
C ASN A 30 12.68 -15.79 -1.52
N GLU A 31 12.02 -16.16 -0.42
CA GLU A 31 11.18 -17.35 -0.34
C GLU A 31 10.01 -17.27 -1.31
N TYR A 32 9.33 -16.12 -1.39
CA TYR A 32 8.26 -15.90 -2.35
C TYR A 32 8.76 -16.06 -3.80
N MET A 33 9.92 -15.50 -4.14
CA MET A 33 10.52 -15.65 -5.48
C MET A 33 10.83 -17.11 -5.81
N GLU A 34 11.46 -17.85 -4.89
CA GLU A 34 11.84 -19.25 -5.14
C GLU A 34 10.61 -20.13 -5.37
N ASN A 35 9.54 -19.89 -4.60
CA ASN A 35 8.27 -20.61 -4.73
C ASN A 35 7.48 -20.24 -5.99
N ASN A 36 7.75 -19.08 -6.60
CA ASN A 36 7.00 -18.53 -7.74
C ASN A 36 7.88 -18.31 -8.99
N LYS A 37 9.01 -19.00 -9.10
CA LYS A 37 9.92 -18.87 -10.25
C LYS A 37 9.34 -19.43 -11.55
N ASP A 38 8.47 -20.44 -11.45
CA ASP A 38 7.89 -21.18 -12.58
C ASP A 38 6.38 -20.90 -12.74
N LEU A 39 5.99 -19.63 -12.77
CA LEU A 39 4.58 -19.23 -12.96
C LEU A 39 4.12 -19.46 -14.40
N THR A 40 2.88 -19.92 -14.56
CA THR A 40 2.24 -20.04 -15.89
C THR A 40 1.86 -18.67 -16.45
N VAL A 41 1.66 -18.59 -17.77
CA VAL A 41 1.26 -17.35 -18.46
C VAL A 41 -0.09 -16.83 -17.93
N GLU A 42 -1.00 -17.74 -17.60
CA GLU A 42 -2.32 -17.41 -17.04
C GLU A 42 -2.16 -16.75 -15.66
N ARG A 43 -1.34 -17.33 -14.77
CA ARG A 43 -1.07 -16.76 -13.44
C ARG A 43 -0.36 -15.41 -13.51
N LEU A 44 0.56 -15.23 -14.45
CA LEU A 44 1.20 -13.93 -14.68
C LEU A 44 0.17 -12.87 -15.11
N THR A 45 -0.76 -13.24 -15.99
CA THR A 45 -1.82 -12.34 -16.45
C THR A 45 -2.77 -11.94 -15.32
N GLU A 46 -3.18 -12.90 -14.49
CA GLU A 46 -4.00 -12.64 -13.28
C GLU A 46 -3.31 -11.66 -12.33
N LYS A 47 -2.03 -11.92 -12.03
CA LYS A 47 -1.20 -11.07 -11.17
C LYS A 47 -1.05 -9.66 -11.71
N GLU A 48 -0.75 -9.53 -13.00
CA GLU A 48 -0.62 -8.22 -13.65
C GLU A 48 -1.95 -7.43 -13.58
N SER A 49 -3.07 -8.09 -13.85
CA SER A 49 -4.40 -7.48 -13.76
C SER A 49 -4.71 -7.00 -12.33
N LEU A 50 -4.44 -7.84 -11.33
CA LEU A 50 -4.63 -7.51 -9.92
C LEU A 50 -3.77 -6.32 -9.50
N PHE A 51 -2.48 -6.33 -9.85
CA PHE A 51 -1.57 -5.24 -9.53
C PHE A 51 -2.05 -3.92 -10.15
N LYS A 52 -2.40 -3.92 -11.44
CA LYS A 52 -2.91 -2.72 -12.13
C LYS A 52 -4.19 -2.20 -11.50
N LYS A 53 -5.12 -3.08 -11.12
CA LYS A 53 -6.35 -2.71 -10.40
C LYS A 53 -6.01 -1.96 -9.10
N CYS A 54 -5.14 -2.53 -8.26
CA CYS A 54 -4.76 -1.92 -6.99
C CYS A 54 -4.01 -0.58 -7.18
N VAL A 55 -3.10 -0.49 -8.16
CA VAL A 55 -2.42 0.79 -8.48
C VAL A 55 -3.42 1.87 -8.88
N GLU A 56 -4.39 1.52 -9.72
CA GLU A 56 -5.42 2.47 -10.16
C GLU A 56 -6.28 2.93 -8.99
N LEU A 57 -6.71 2.02 -8.12
CA LEU A 57 -7.49 2.35 -6.93
C LEU A 57 -6.70 3.24 -5.95
N CYS A 58 -5.43 2.93 -5.68
CA CYS A 58 -4.55 3.78 -4.90
C CYS A 58 -4.42 5.19 -5.51
N SER A 59 -4.23 5.27 -6.82
CA SER A 59 -4.14 6.55 -7.53
C SER A 59 -5.44 7.36 -7.45
N VAL A 60 -6.61 6.72 -7.56
CA VAL A 60 -7.91 7.38 -7.44
C VAL A 60 -8.18 7.87 -6.03
N VAL A 61 -7.88 7.06 -5.01
CA VAL A 61 -8.21 7.36 -3.61
C VAL A 61 -7.21 8.33 -3.00
N PHE A 62 -5.91 8.06 -3.14
CA PHE A 62 -4.86 8.81 -2.45
C PHE A 62 -4.22 9.87 -3.35
N GLY A 63 -4.26 9.68 -4.66
CA GLY A 63 -3.52 10.52 -5.60
C GLY A 63 -2.01 10.40 -5.41
N LYS A 64 -1.27 11.16 -6.22
CA LYS A 64 0.19 11.17 -6.19
C LYS A 64 0.77 11.66 -4.84
N GLU A 65 0.03 12.53 -4.17
CA GLU A 65 0.50 13.21 -2.95
C GLU A 65 0.38 12.34 -1.70
N LEU A 66 -0.58 11.41 -1.60
CA LEU A 66 -0.76 10.55 -0.41
C LEU A 66 -0.40 9.07 -0.63
N THR A 67 -0.16 8.64 -1.87
CA THR A 67 0.25 7.26 -2.14
C THR A 67 1.63 6.98 -1.52
N GLY A 68 1.68 6.02 -0.60
CA GLY A 68 2.88 5.66 0.16
C GLY A 68 3.37 6.75 1.12
N ARG A 69 2.51 7.72 1.48
CA ARG A 69 2.89 8.89 2.28
C ARG A 69 1.92 9.12 3.41
N LYS A 70 2.47 9.41 4.59
CA LYS A 70 1.71 9.80 5.77
C LYS A 70 1.16 11.23 5.64
N TRP A 71 -0.03 11.48 6.14
CA TRP A 71 -0.53 12.85 6.36
C TRP A 71 -0.01 13.45 7.67
N ILE A 72 0.46 14.69 7.64
CA ILE A 72 0.97 15.44 8.78
C ILE A 72 0.06 16.66 8.97
N LYS A 73 -0.56 16.79 10.14
CA LYS A 73 -1.35 17.98 10.50
C LYS A 73 -0.42 19.16 10.78
N ASP A 74 -0.82 20.36 10.36
CA ASP A 74 -0.09 21.58 10.70
C ASP A 74 -0.28 21.92 12.18
N GLU A 75 0.78 22.35 12.87
CA GLU A 75 0.67 22.82 14.25
C GLU A 75 -0.18 24.09 14.31
N GLY A 76 -1.36 24.00 14.94
CA GLY A 76 -2.17 25.17 15.33
C GLY A 76 -3.21 25.67 14.32
N ASN A 77 -3.48 24.97 13.22
CA ASN A 77 -4.57 25.32 12.31
C ASN A 77 -5.27 24.07 11.72
N GLU A 78 -6.39 23.68 12.33
CA GLU A 78 -7.40 22.90 11.61
C GLU A 78 -7.98 23.78 10.48
N PRO A 79 -8.18 23.27 9.25
CA PRO A 79 -8.20 21.88 8.81
C PRO A 79 -6.97 21.48 7.98
N ASN A 80 -5.86 22.22 8.08
CA ASN A 80 -4.77 22.12 7.11
C ASN A 80 -3.68 21.14 7.55
N GLY A 81 -3.05 20.53 6.54
CA GLY A 81 -1.95 19.60 6.71
C GLY A 81 -1.30 19.32 5.37
N THR A 82 -0.21 18.57 5.39
CA THR A 82 0.56 18.21 4.20
C THR A 82 0.96 16.74 4.23
N ALA A 83 1.14 16.16 3.04
CA ALA A 83 1.71 14.84 2.94
C ALA A 83 3.21 14.88 3.23
N SER A 84 3.71 13.86 3.94
CA SER A 84 5.14 13.69 4.19
C SER A 84 5.94 13.64 2.88
N SER A 85 7.10 14.29 2.86
CA SER A 85 8.05 14.24 1.76
C SER A 85 8.75 12.88 1.63
N THR A 86 8.70 12.06 2.69
CA THR A 86 9.26 10.70 2.71
C THR A 86 8.22 9.67 2.25
N PHE A 87 8.64 8.78 1.35
CA PHE A 87 7.87 7.62 0.95
C PHE A 87 8.11 6.48 1.95
N ASN A 88 7.04 5.94 2.53
CA ASN A 88 7.10 4.81 3.44
C ASN A 88 6.59 3.55 2.74
N GLU A 89 7.45 2.53 2.66
CA GLU A 89 7.12 1.28 1.97
C GLU A 89 5.98 0.51 2.66
N GLY A 90 5.92 0.52 4.00
CA GLY A 90 4.86 -0.13 4.75
C GLY A 90 3.49 0.52 4.54
N ILE A 91 3.44 1.86 4.45
CA ILE A 91 2.21 2.59 4.09
C ILE A 91 1.77 2.20 2.67
N PHE A 92 2.71 2.17 1.72
CA PHE A 92 2.40 1.79 0.35
C PHE A 92 1.89 0.35 0.26
N ASP A 93 2.56 -0.58 0.95
CA ASP A 93 2.14 -1.98 1.02
C ASP A 93 0.71 -2.10 1.57
N ALA A 94 0.40 -1.39 2.67
CA ALA A 94 -0.93 -1.40 3.29
C ALA A 94 -2.01 -0.82 2.37
N GLN A 95 -1.74 0.31 1.70
CA GLN A 95 -2.66 0.92 0.74
C GLN A 95 -2.94 -0.01 -0.44
N MET A 96 -1.90 -0.64 -1.00
CA MET A 96 -2.04 -1.56 -2.14
C MET A 96 -2.78 -2.85 -1.79
N VAL A 97 -2.40 -3.49 -0.68
CA VAL A 97 -2.99 -4.76 -0.22
C VAL A 97 -4.44 -4.55 0.22
N GLY A 98 -4.76 -3.40 0.81
CA GLY A 98 -6.12 -3.05 1.25
C GLY A 98 -7.17 -3.05 0.13
N PHE A 99 -6.78 -2.97 -1.14
CA PHE A 99 -7.68 -2.98 -2.29
C PHE A 99 -7.79 -4.32 -3.03
N ILE A 100 -7.09 -5.36 -2.58
CA ILE A 100 -7.09 -6.67 -3.28
C ILE A 100 -8.50 -7.23 -3.42
N ASP A 101 -9.29 -7.19 -2.34
CA ASP A 101 -10.61 -7.81 -2.25
C ASP A 101 -11.76 -6.94 -2.78
N TYR A 102 -11.46 -5.75 -3.32
CA TYR A 102 -12.47 -4.79 -3.77
C TYR A 102 -12.38 -4.51 -5.26
N GLU A 103 -13.53 -4.32 -5.90
CA GLU A 103 -13.60 -3.88 -7.29
C GLU A 103 -13.73 -2.36 -7.39
N LYS A 104 -13.43 -1.83 -8.58
CA LYS A 104 -13.51 -0.40 -8.85
C LYS A 104 -14.86 0.22 -8.49
N ARG A 105 -15.93 -0.50 -8.77
CA ARG A 105 -17.31 -0.06 -8.46
C ARG A 105 -17.58 0.06 -6.96
N ASP A 106 -16.84 -0.67 -6.13
CA ASP A 106 -17.03 -0.68 -4.67
C ASP A 106 -16.27 0.49 -4.02
N ILE A 107 -15.09 0.82 -4.57
CA ILE A 107 -14.19 1.82 -3.99
C ILE A 107 -14.39 3.23 -4.57
N ILE A 108 -14.55 3.37 -5.89
CA ILE A 108 -14.60 4.69 -6.54
C ILE A 108 -15.67 5.61 -5.93
N PRO A 109 -16.92 5.15 -5.68
CA PRO A 109 -17.95 5.98 -5.04
C PRO A 109 -17.63 6.40 -3.61
N LEU A 110 -16.77 5.65 -2.92
CA LEU A 110 -16.37 5.87 -1.53
C LEU A 110 -14.96 6.47 -1.42
N SER A 111 -14.33 6.84 -2.54
CA SER A 111 -12.92 7.21 -2.59
C SER A 111 -12.57 8.36 -1.63
N GLN A 112 -13.42 9.40 -1.57
CA GLN A 112 -13.25 10.50 -0.63
C GLN A 112 -13.34 10.05 0.83
N MET A 113 -14.30 9.18 1.17
CA MET A 113 -14.46 8.66 2.53
C MET A 113 -13.25 7.82 2.95
N VAL A 114 -12.73 6.97 2.07
CA VAL A 114 -11.52 6.17 2.35
C VAL A 114 -10.31 7.08 2.54
N ARG A 115 -10.18 8.12 1.69
CA ARG A 115 -9.10 9.10 1.79
C ARG A 115 -9.14 9.87 3.11
N ASP A 116 -10.31 10.33 3.52
CA ASP A 116 -10.49 11.10 4.76
C ASP A 116 -10.24 10.22 6.00
N ALA A 117 -10.74 8.98 5.98
CA ALA A 117 -10.45 8.00 7.04
C ALA A 117 -8.94 7.71 7.17
N TYR A 118 -8.20 7.66 6.05
CA TYR A 118 -6.75 7.51 6.07
C TYR A 118 -6.04 8.74 6.63
N ILE A 119 -6.51 9.95 6.33
CA ILE A 119 -5.99 11.20 6.89
C ILE A 119 -6.19 11.24 8.40
N ASP A 120 -7.38 10.88 8.87
CA ASP A 120 -7.69 10.81 10.31
C ASP A 120 -6.83 9.77 11.02
N LEU A 121 -6.69 8.57 10.43
CA LEU A 121 -5.82 7.52 10.94
C LEU A 121 -4.36 7.99 11.00
N SER A 122 -3.87 8.61 9.93
CA SER A 122 -2.49 9.09 9.81
C SER A 122 -2.13 10.13 10.87
N ALA A 123 -3.12 10.93 11.27
CA ALA A 123 -2.97 11.94 12.30
C ALA A 123 -3.09 11.41 13.73
N SER A 124 -3.42 10.13 13.92
CA SER A 124 -3.43 9.51 15.24
C SER A 124 -2.00 9.32 15.79
N GLU A 125 -1.85 9.37 17.11
CA GLU A 125 -0.56 9.17 17.79
C GLU A 125 0.00 7.76 17.53
N ALA A 126 -0.83 6.72 17.66
CA ALA A 126 -0.41 5.33 17.48
C ALA A 126 0.12 5.04 16.06
N PHE A 127 -0.53 5.58 15.04
CA PHE A 127 -0.05 5.46 13.66
C PHE A 127 1.25 6.25 13.47
N SER A 128 1.34 7.42 14.11
CA SER A 128 2.51 8.27 14.02
C SER A 128 3.76 7.62 14.58
N GLU A 129 3.67 7.00 15.75
CA GLU A 129 4.79 6.30 16.39
C GLU A 129 5.31 5.13 15.53
N THR A 130 4.39 4.37 14.92
CA THR A 130 4.73 3.19 14.12
C THR A 130 5.43 3.55 12.79
N THR A 131 5.17 4.74 12.26
CA THR A 131 5.66 5.19 10.95
C THR A 131 6.88 6.12 11.03
N MET A 132 7.37 6.41 12.24
CA MET A 132 8.59 7.19 12.49
C MET A 132 9.89 6.36 12.47
N THR A 133 9.80 5.02 12.39
CA THR A 133 10.92 4.09 12.62
C THR A 133 11.75 3.66 11.40
N ASP A 134 11.61 4.31 10.24
CA ASP A 134 12.40 3.98 9.03
C ASP A 134 13.44 5.07 8.66
#